data_AF-A0A7J6T672-F1
#
_entry.id   AF-A0A7J6T672-F1
#
_cell.length_a   1.000
_cell.length_b   1.000
_cell.length_c   1.000
_cell.angle_alpha   90.00
_cell.angle_beta   90.00
_cell.angle_gamma   90.00
#
_symmetry.space_group_name_H-M   'P 1'
#
loop_
_entity.id
_entity.type
_entity.pdbx_description
1 polymer ?
#
loop_
_entity_poly.entity_id
_entity_poly.type
_entity_poly.pdbx_seq_one_letter_code
_entity_poly.pdbx_strand_id
1 'polypeptide(L)'
;TRRLYAPLIEKAVNKEIVLKFGEDIDLEHLTAEQIEYKLERMAHYRRDVKIPSMTTPLPEPGTLWDIVDFALDNQAYACQAVYELFEQLKVQTKFPLLIVCDEWCEAFPVSHYVSMRYENTIYNGYIPAYHLTMSRLFSKWDGDEYKRGVKLYGTSWRFRNRRDYRPELCGVRDDE
;
A
#
# COMPACT_ATOMS: atom_id res chain seq x y z
N THR A 1 -4.25 6.65 7.43
CA THR A 1 -2.77 6.68 7.57
C THR A 1 -2.29 6.92 9.00
N ARG A 2 -2.75 7.94 9.76
CA ARG A 2 -2.24 8.22 11.13
C ARG A 2 -2.45 7.13 12.21
N ARG A 3 -3.44 6.24 12.08
CA ARG A 3 -3.69 5.15 13.04
C ARG A 3 -2.75 3.95 12.90
N LEU A 4 -2.14 3.73 11.74
CA LEU A 4 -1.28 2.56 11.46
C LEU A 4 0.00 2.57 12.30
N TYR A 5 0.57 3.74 12.54
CA TYR A 5 1.80 3.89 13.34
C TYR A 5 1.52 4.15 14.83
N ALA A 6 0.26 4.26 15.25
CA ALA A 6 -0.08 4.52 16.64
C ALA A 6 0.54 3.50 17.61
N PRO A 7 0.52 2.17 17.33
CA PRO A 7 1.14 1.19 18.21
C PRO A 7 2.67 1.32 18.26
N LEU A 8 3.29 1.72 17.15
CA LEU A 8 4.73 1.86 17.03
C LEU A 8 5.24 3.12 17.73
N ILE A 9 4.51 4.23 17.58
CA ILE A 9 4.73 5.48 18.31
C ILE A 9 4.55 5.24 19.81
N GLU A 10 3.49 4.54 20.21
CA GLU A 10 3.25 4.21 21.62
C GLU A 10 4.37 3.36 22.22
N LYS A 11 4.84 2.34 21.49
CA LYS A 11 5.97 1.51 21.92
C LYS A 11 7.26 2.31 22.04
N ALA A 12 7.51 3.27 21.14
CA ALA A 12 8.68 4.15 21.20
C ALA A 12 8.62 5.09 22.42
N VAL A 13 7.47 5.74 22.64
CA VAL A 13 7.28 6.65 23.78
C VAL A 13 7.35 5.90 25.11
N ASN A 14 6.78 4.70 25.21
CA ASN A 14 6.88 3.88 26.43
C ASN A 14 8.34 3.54 26.77
N LYS A 15 9.19 3.25 25.77
CA LYS A 15 10.63 3.04 25.98
C LYS A 15 11.33 4.31 26.49
N GLU A 16 10.97 5.49 25.97
CA GLU A 16 11.53 6.76 26.44
C GLU A 16 11.13 7.09 27.89
N ILE A 17 9.89 6.76 28.28
CA ILE A 17 9.43 6.94 29.65
C ILE A 17 10.27 6.10 30.61
N VAL A 18 10.48 4.82 30.29
CA VAL A 18 11.34 3.91 31.05
C VAL A 18 12.77 4.43 31.15
N LEU A 19 13.35 4.92 30.05
CA LEU A 19 14.70 5.50 30.07
C LEU A 19 14.80 6.79 30.92
N LYS A 20 13.74 7.60 30.96
CA LYS A 20 13.75 8.90 31.64
C LYS A 20 13.44 8.80 33.15
N PHE A 21 12.48 7.96 33.54
CA PHE A 21 12.02 7.89 34.93
C PHE A 21 12.38 6.56 35.64
N GLY A 22 13.09 5.63 34.97
CA GLY A 22 13.63 4.40 35.55
C GLY A 22 13.00 3.10 35.02
N GLU A 23 13.69 1.97 35.24
CA GLU A 23 13.25 0.65 34.76
C GLU A 23 11.99 0.11 35.49
N ASP A 24 11.72 0.59 36.71
CA ASP A 24 10.64 0.10 37.58
C ASP A 24 9.29 0.83 37.40
N ILE A 25 9.10 1.59 36.32
CA ILE A 25 7.85 2.33 36.10
C ILE A 25 6.72 1.38 35.72
N ASP A 26 5.61 1.51 36.42
CA ASP A 26 4.33 0.93 36.01
C ASP A 26 3.70 1.79 34.88
N LEU A 27 3.72 1.27 33.66
CA LEU A 27 3.15 1.92 32.47
C LEU A 27 1.62 2.00 32.51
N GLU A 28 0.96 1.23 33.38
CA GLU A 28 -0.50 1.27 33.57
C GLU A 28 -0.92 2.35 34.59
N HIS A 29 -0.05 2.65 35.57
CA HIS A 29 -0.31 3.61 36.65
C HIS A 29 0.71 4.77 36.65
N LEU A 30 0.68 5.56 35.59
CA LEU A 30 1.55 6.73 35.43
C LEU A 30 1.12 7.89 36.35
N THR A 31 2.10 8.61 36.92
CA THR A 31 1.85 9.87 37.62
C THR A 31 1.44 10.98 36.64
N ALA A 32 0.85 12.07 37.15
CA ALA A 32 0.40 13.19 36.31
C ALA A 32 1.53 13.76 35.41
N GLU A 33 2.75 13.88 35.95
CA GLU A 33 3.94 14.34 35.21
C GLU A 33 4.34 13.38 34.10
N GLN A 34 4.28 12.07 34.36
CA GLN A 34 4.61 11.05 33.36
C GLN A 34 3.55 10.98 32.25
N ILE A 35 2.27 11.18 32.59
CA ILE A 35 1.18 11.27 31.61
C ILE A 35 1.38 12.48 30.71
N GLU A 36 1.68 13.65 31.28
CA GLU A 36 1.93 14.87 30.52
C GLU A 36 3.11 14.68 29.55
N TYR A 37 4.22 14.13 30.04
CA TYR A 37 5.38 13.80 29.21
C TYR A 37 5.04 12.80 28.10
N LYS A 38 4.27 11.73 28.40
CA LYS A 38 3.80 10.76 27.41
C LYS A 38 3.01 11.43 26.30
N LEU A 39 2.05 12.29 26.66
CA LEU A 39 1.20 12.99 25.71
C LEU A 39 1.99 13.96 24.83
N GLU A 40 2.92 14.72 25.42
CA GLU A 40 3.81 15.63 24.69
C GLU A 40 4.65 14.86 23.65
N ARG A 41 5.30 13.77 24.07
CA ARG A 41 6.11 12.93 23.17
C ARG A 41 5.28 12.26 22.09
N MET A 42 4.10 11.74 22.43
CA MET A 42 3.18 11.19 21.42
C MET A 42 2.74 12.26 20.42
N ALA A 43 2.48 13.49 20.86
CA ALA A 43 2.15 14.60 19.96
C ALA A 43 3.32 14.97 19.04
N HIS A 44 4.55 14.98 19.57
CA HIS A 44 5.78 15.21 18.81
C HIS A 44 5.99 14.13 17.73
N TYR A 45 6.02 12.86 18.11
CA TYR A 45 6.17 11.74 17.18
C TYR A 45 5.08 11.68 16.11
N ARG A 46 3.83 12.05 16.45
CA ARG A 46 2.75 12.12 15.47
C ARG A 46 2.94 13.22 14.42
N ARG A 47 3.72 14.27 14.71
CA ARG A 47 4.08 15.32 13.74
C ARG A 47 5.26 14.90 12.87
N ASP A 48 6.23 14.20 13.47
CA ASP A 48 7.48 13.83 12.81
C ASP A 48 7.38 12.57 11.95
N VAL A 49 6.60 11.57 12.40
CA VAL A 49 6.37 10.35 11.62
C VAL A 49 5.42 10.67 10.47
N LYS A 50 6.02 11.12 9.36
CA LYS A 50 5.37 11.29 8.06
C LYS A 50 5.75 10.13 7.17
N ILE A 51 4.77 9.58 6.47
CA ILE A 51 5.05 8.64 5.36
C ILE A 51 5.80 9.46 4.31
N PRO A 52 6.99 9.03 3.87
CA PRO A 52 7.67 9.66 2.75
C PRO A 52 6.72 9.74 1.55
N SER A 53 6.51 10.95 1.04
CA SER A 53 5.61 11.21 -0.07
C SER A 53 6.41 11.84 -1.19
N MET A 54 6.25 11.30 -2.41
CA MET A 54 6.87 11.85 -3.61
C MET A 54 6.52 13.33 -3.87
N THR A 55 5.37 13.81 -3.34
CA THR A 55 4.97 15.22 -3.43
C THR A 55 5.91 16.20 -2.73
N THR A 56 6.77 15.74 -1.82
CA THR A 56 7.75 16.61 -1.15
C THR A 56 8.97 16.88 -2.03
N PRO A 57 9.66 15.87 -2.58
CA PRO A 57 10.75 16.09 -3.53
C PRO A 57 10.30 16.50 -4.93
N LEU A 58 9.10 16.13 -5.36
CA LEU A 58 8.54 16.45 -6.68
C LEU A 58 7.11 17.01 -6.53
N PRO A 59 6.96 18.30 -6.16
CA PRO A 59 5.66 18.90 -5.85
C PRO A 59 4.78 19.15 -7.08
N GLU A 60 5.36 19.57 -8.19
CA GLU A 60 4.63 19.96 -9.41
C GLU A 60 5.36 19.43 -10.66
N PRO A 61 5.20 18.13 -10.99
CA PRO A 61 5.74 17.59 -12.23
C PRO A 61 5.06 18.27 -13.44
N GLY A 62 5.85 18.70 -14.42
CA GLY A 62 5.33 19.36 -15.63
C GLY A 62 4.75 18.35 -16.62
N THR A 63 5.29 17.14 -16.63
CA THR A 63 4.84 16.03 -17.49
C THR A 63 4.75 14.71 -16.72
N LEU A 64 4.00 13.75 -17.29
CA LEU A 64 4.00 12.37 -16.79
C LEU A 64 5.39 11.72 -16.85
N TRP A 65 6.23 12.17 -17.78
CA TRP A 65 7.59 11.64 -17.93
C TRP A 65 8.47 12.06 -16.76
N ASP A 66 8.30 13.27 -16.23
CA ASP A 66 9.06 13.75 -15.07
C ASP A 66 8.83 12.85 -13.84
N ILE A 67 7.62 12.31 -13.69
CA ILE A 67 7.27 11.36 -12.63
C ILE A 67 8.01 10.03 -12.81
N VAL A 68 8.12 9.55 -14.06
CA VAL A 68 8.82 8.32 -14.40
C VAL A 68 10.32 8.48 -14.18
N ASP A 69 10.93 9.55 -14.69
CA ASP A 69 12.36 9.83 -14.51
C ASP A 69 12.72 9.94 -13.03
N PHE A 70 11.92 10.68 -12.25
CA PHE A 70 12.12 10.78 -10.80
C PHE A 70 12.10 9.41 -10.11
N ALA A 71 11.18 8.52 -10.51
CA ALA A 71 11.04 7.19 -9.94
C ALA A 71 12.17 6.22 -10.33
N LEU A 72 12.70 6.37 -11.55
CA LEU A 72 13.86 5.61 -12.02
C LEU A 72 15.11 5.97 -11.22
N ASP A 73 15.31 7.27 -10.95
CA ASP A 73 16.40 7.77 -10.11
C ASP A 73 16.20 7.44 -8.63
N ASN A 74 14.94 7.37 -8.18
CA ASN A 74 14.58 7.16 -6.78
C ASN A 74 13.63 5.97 -6.62
N GLN A 75 14.18 4.75 -6.73
CA GLN A 75 13.43 3.50 -6.67
C GLN A 75 12.53 3.35 -5.44
N ALA A 76 12.88 4.01 -4.32
CA ALA A 76 12.05 4.03 -3.11
C ALA A 76 10.64 4.61 -3.33
N TYR A 77 10.47 5.48 -4.32
CA TYR A 77 9.20 6.09 -4.70
C TYR A 77 8.51 5.41 -5.89
N ALA A 78 9.09 4.34 -6.46
CA ALA A 78 8.59 3.73 -7.69
C ALA A 78 7.11 3.32 -7.60
N CYS A 79 6.70 2.67 -6.51
CA CYS A 79 5.30 2.32 -6.31
C CYS A 79 4.40 3.57 -6.26
N GLN A 80 4.80 4.63 -5.56
CA GLN A 80 4.00 5.86 -5.48
C GLN A 80 3.86 6.53 -6.85
N ALA A 81 4.96 6.58 -7.60
CA ALA A 81 5.01 7.16 -8.94
C ALA A 81 4.08 6.44 -9.92
N VAL A 82 4.06 5.11 -9.89
CA VAL A 82 3.16 4.32 -10.75
C VAL A 82 1.69 4.62 -10.44
N TYR A 83 1.31 4.66 -9.16
CA TYR A 83 -0.07 5.00 -8.80
C TYR A 83 -0.45 6.43 -9.21
N GLU A 84 0.44 7.39 -8.98
CA GLU A 84 0.24 8.79 -9.39
C GLU A 84 0.06 8.92 -10.91
N LEU A 85 0.86 8.20 -11.69
CA LEU A 85 0.75 8.18 -13.15
C LEU A 85 -0.63 7.67 -13.61
N PHE A 86 -1.13 6.60 -13.01
CA PHE A 86 -2.46 6.07 -13.33
C PHE A 86 -3.59 7.02 -12.94
N GLU A 87 -3.49 7.69 -11.79
CA GLU A 87 -4.49 8.70 -11.38
C GLU A 87 -4.52 9.90 -12.36
N GLN A 88 -3.36 10.36 -12.82
CA GLN A 88 -3.31 11.42 -13.84
C GLN A 88 -3.85 10.95 -15.20
N LEU A 89 -3.62 9.69 -15.58
CA LEU A 89 -4.18 9.08 -16.79
C LEU A 89 -5.71 8.94 -16.73
N LYS A 90 -6.32 8.75 -15.56
CA LYS A 90 -7.79 8.72 -15.43
C LYS A 90 -8.43 10.07 -15.80
N VAL A 91 -7.78 11.16 -15.40
CA VAL A 91 -8.34 12.52 -15.53
C VAL A 91 -8.14 13.11 -16.93
N GLN A 92 -7.07 12.72 -17.63
CA GLN A 92 -6.71 13.31 -18.92
C GLN A 92 -7.75 13.01 -20.01
N THR A 93 -7.93 13.96 -20.93
CA THR A 93 -8.88 13.85 -22.06
C THR A 93 -8.23 14.12 -23.40
N LYS A 94 -6.92 14.31 -23.45
CA LYS A 94 -6.18 14.65 -24.67
C LYS A 94 -6.00 13.44 -25.58
N PHE A 95 -5.67 12.28 -25.01
CA PHE A 95 -5.32 11.08 -25.76
C PHE A 95 -6.30 9.93 -25.46
N PRO A 96 -6.61 9.08 -26.45
CA PRO A 96 -7.23 7.80 -26.17
C PRO A 96 -6.24 6.89 -25.42
N LEU A 97 -6.70 6.19 -24.39
CA LEU A 97 -5.89 5.27 -23.59
C LEU A 97 -6.33 3.83 -23.81
N LEU A 98 -5.35 2.95 -23.97
CA LEU A 98 -5.54 1.52 -23.97
C LEU A 98 -4.64 0.91 -22.90
N ILE A 99 -5.24 0.29 -21.89
CA ILE A 99 -4.51 -0.42 -20.84
C ILE A 99 -4.71 -1.91 -21.09
N VAL A 100 -3.61 -2.63 -21.31
CA VAL A 100 -3.64 -4.06 -21.60
C VAL A 100 -2.95 -4.82 -20.48
N CYS A 101 -3.58 -5.89 -20.01
CA CYS A 101 -2.95 -6.85 -19.11
C CYS A 101 -3.19 -8.26 -19.66
N ASP A 102 -2.11 -8.96 -19.99
CA ASP A 102 -2.19 -10.39 -20.25
C ASP A 102 -2.09 -11.17 -18.93
N GLU A 103 -2.57 -12.41 -18.94
CA GLU A 103 -2.61 -13.29 -17.78
C GLU A 103 -3.27 -12.64 -16.54
N TRP A 104 -4.29 -11.79 -16.75
CA TRP A 104 -5.00 -11.07 -15.70
C TRP A 104 -5.54 -11.99 -14.58
N CYS A 105 -5.86 -13.22 -14.96
CA CYS A 105 -6.26 -14.28 -14.06
C CYS A 105 -5.22 -14.64 -12.96
N GLU A 106 -3.94 -14.34 -13.17
CA GLU A 106 -2.86 -14.53 -12.19
C GLU A 106 -2.79 -13.40 -11.14
N ALA A 107 -3.57 -12.32 -11.29
CA ALA A 107 -3.65 -11.26 -10.28
C ALA A 107 -4.52 -11.61 -9.06
N PHE A 108 -5.31 -12.69 -9.14
CA PHE A 108 -6.23 -13.14 -8.09
C PHE A 108 -5.69 -14.22 -7.14
N PRO A 109 -4.96 -15.24 -7.61
CA PRO A 109 -4.48 -16.27 -6.69
C PRO A 109 -3.38 -15.78 -5.75
N VAL A 110 -2.96 -16.66 -4.84
CA VAL A 110 -1.77 -16.43 -4.02
C VAL A 110 -0.51 -16.30 -4.89
N SER A 111 0.33 -15.32 -4.52
CA SER A 111 1.65 -15.12 -5.10
C SER A 111 2.68 -16.09 -4.51
N HIS A 112 3.90 -16.08 -5.07
CA HIS A 112 5.02 -16.85 -4.53
C HIS A 112 5.68 -16.18 -3.31
N TYR A 113 5.29 -14.96 -2.94
CA TYR A 113 5.82 -14.27 -1.77
C TYR A 113 5.20 -14.83 -0.49
N VAL A 114 6.03 -15.02 0.53
CA VAL A 114 5.62 -15.58 1.82
C VAL A 114 5.56 -14.51 2.90
N SER A 115 4.66 -14.70 3.86
CA SER A 115 4.55 -13.83 5.04
C SER A 115 3.89 -14.58 6.18
N MET A 116 4.51 -14.52 7.36
CA MET A 116 3.98 -15.09 8.61
C MET A 116 2.57 -14.57 8.95
N ARG A 117 2.20 -13.38 8.48
CA ARG A 117 0.84 -12.83 8.67
C ARG A 117 -0.25 -13.73 8.09
N TYR A 118 0.06 -14.48 7.02
CA TYR A 118 -0.89 -15.35 6.35
C TYR A 118 -0.75 -16.82 6.77
N GLU A 119 0.12 -17.11 7.75
CA GLU A 119 0.26 -18.44 8.31
C GLU A 119 -1.03 -18.84 9.05
N ASN A 120 -1.47 -20.09 8.90
CA ASN A 120 -2.76 -20.58 9.39
C ASN A 120 -4.02 -19.89 8.80
N THR A 121 -3.88 -19.16 7.69
CA THR A 121 -5.03 -18.65 6.91
C THR A 121 -5.33 -19.54 5.70
N ILE A 122 -6.39 -19.24 4.95
CA ILE A 122 -6.69 -19.90 3.67
C ILE A 122 -5.54 -19.80 2.63
N TYR A 123 -4.63 -18.84 2.82
CA TYR A 123 -3.48 -18.62 1.95
C TYR A 123 -2.23 -19.37 2.40
N ASN A 124 -2.28 -20.06 3.55
CA ASN A 124 -1.24 -20.96 4.05
C ASN A 124 0.19 -20.36 4.00
N GLY A 125 0.35 -19.13 4.51
CA GLY A 125 1.63 -18.44 4.57
C GLY A 125 2.04 -17.66 3.32
N TYR A 126 1.26 -17.73 2.22
CA TYR A 126 1.51 -16.97 1.01
C TYR A 126 0.73 -15.65 0.98
N ILE A 127 1.31 -14.63 0.34
CA ILE A 127 0.69 -13.33 0.15
C ILE A 127 -0.25 -13.41 -1.06
N PRO A 128 -1.55 -13.08 -0.92
CA PRO A 128 -2.46 -12.94 -2.05
C PRO A 128 -1.95 -11.92 -3.07
N ALA A 129 -2.05 -12.21 -4.38
CA ALA A 129 -1.51 -11.31 -5.41
C ALA A 129 -2.17 -9.92 -5.37
N TYR A 130 -3.47 -9.81 -5.08
CA TYR A 130 -4.17 -8.52 -4.94
C TYR A 130 -3.72 -7.66 -3.74
N HIS A 131 -2.85 -8.17 -2.86
CA HIS A 131 -2.14 -7.39 -1.84
C HIS A 131 -0.80 -6.82 -2.33
N LEU A 132 -0.27 -7.30 -3.44
CA LEU A 132 0.92 -6.73 -4.08
C LEU A 132 0.55 -5.47 -4.84
N THR A 133 1.43 -4.47 -4.82
CA THR A 133 1.16 -3.13 -5.38
C THR A 133 0.77 -3.18 -6.86
N MET A 134 1.59 -3.84 -7.69
CA MET A 134 1.36 -3.88 -9.14
C MET A 134 0.12 -4.71 -9.50
N SER A 135 -0.01 -5.91 -8.94
CA SER A 135 -1.17 -6.78 -9.18
C SER A 135 -2.46 -6.09 -8.74
N ARG A 136 -2.47 -5.39 -7.60
CA ARG A 136 -3.64 -4.61 -7.13
C ARG A 136 -4.05 -3.47 -8.06
N LEU A 137 -3.10 -2.87 -8.76
CA LEU A 137 -3.39 -1.80 -9.72
C LEU A 137 -4.09 -2.34 -10.98
N PHE A 138 -3.62 -3.49 -11.49
CA PHE A 138 -4.15 -4.09 -12.72
C PHE A 138 -5.32 -5.06 -12.49
N SER A 139 -5.48 -5.62 -11.29
CA SER A 139 -6.60 -6.51 -10.97
C SER A 139 -7.95 -5.78 -10.99
N LYS A 140 -7.95 -4.47 -10.80
CA LYS A 140 -9.16 -3.66 -10.82
C LYS A 140 -9.77 -3.59 -12.22
N TRP A 141 -11.08 -3.82 -12.27
CA TRP A 141 -11.90 -3.61 -13.45
C TRP A 141 -12.53 -2.21 -13.42
N ASP A 142 -11.67 -1.18 -13.47
CA ASP A 142 -12.01 0.26 -13.33
C ASP A 142 -11.83 1.01 -14.67
N GLY A 143 -12.09 0.36 -15.80
CA GLY A 143 -11.88 0.97 -17.12
C GLY A 143 -12.79 2.16 -17.41
N ASP A 144 -13.95 2.20 -16.79
CA ASP A 144 -14.93 3.29 -16.82
C ASP A 144 -14.45 4.55 -16.09
N GLU A 145 -13.53 4.43 -15.13
CA GLU A 145 -12.92 5.58 -14.45
C GLU A 145 -12.04 6.44 -15.39
N TYR A 146 -11.63 5.90 -16.54
CA TYR A 146 -10.80 6.60 -17.52
C TYR A 146 -11.68 7.30 -18.55
N LYS A 147 -11.69 8.64 -18.55
CA LYS A 147 -12.56 9.44 -19.43
C LYS A 147 -12.44 9.11 -20.92
N ARG A 148 -11.27 8.67 -21.37
CA ARG A 148 -10.99 8.24 -22.75
C ARG A 148 -10.21 6.93 -22.78
N GLY A 149 -10.45 6.04 -21.81
CA GLY A 149 -9.72 4.78 -21.69
C GLY A 149 -10.56 3.56 -21.98
N VAL A 150 -9.88 2.51 -22.46
CA VAL A 150 -10.41 1.16 -22.53
C VAL A 150 -9.39 0.24 -21.87
N LYS A 151 -9.87 -0.70 -21.05
CA LYS A 151 -9.06 -1.79 -20.53
C LYS A 151 -9.35 -3.08 -21.28
N LEU A 152 -8.30 -3.78 -21.69
CA LEU A 152 -8.38 -5.08 -22.35
C LEU A 152 -7.56 -6.07 -21.55
N TYR A 153 -8.22 -7.09 -21.01
CA TYR A 153 -7.58 -8.11 -20.21
C TYR A 153 -7.66 -9.49 -20.89
N GLY A 154 -6.52 -10.17 -20.93
CA GLY A 154 -6.38 -11.55 -21.39
C GLY A 154 -6.31 -12.50 -20.19
N THR A 155 -6.78 -13.73 -20.38
CA THR A 155 -6.59 -14.82 -19.40
C THR A 155 -5.80 -15.95 -20.05
N SER A 156 -4.99 -16.62 -19.23
CA SER A 156 -4.08 -17.69 -19.66
C SER A 156 -4.30 -18.93 -18.80
N TRP A 157 -4.11 -20.08 -19.43
CA TRP A 157 -4.27 -21.39 -18.81
C TRP A 157 -2.93 -22.09 -18.64
N ARG A 158 -1.84 -21.36 -18.90
CA ARG A 158 -0.49 -21.89 -18.94
C ARG A 158 -0.04 -22.43 -17.58
N PHE A 159 -0.33 -21.71 -16.51
CA PHE A 159 0.14 -22.06 -15.16
C PHE A 159 -0.92 -22.78 -14.33
N ARG A 160 -2.19 -22.46 -14.54
CA ARG A 160 -3.31 -23.06 -13.81
C ARG A 160 -4.35 -23.55 -14.80
N ASN A 161 -4.62 -24.85 -14.76
CA ASN A 161 -5.67 -25.47 -15.56
C ASN A 161 -7.04 -25.23 -14.89
N ARG A 162 -7.46 -23.97 -14.81
CA ARG A 162 -8.77 -23.55 -14.30
C ARG A 162 -9.59 -22.97 -15.44
N ARG A 163 -10.70 -23.64 -15.73
CA ARG A 163 -11.69 -23.23 -16.73
C ARG A 163 -12.56 -22.06 -16.25
N ASP A 164 -12.58 -21.80 -14.95
CA ASP A 164 -13.43 -20.81 -14.30
C ASP A 164 -12.59 -19.93 -13.35
N TYR A 165 -12.45 -18.65 -13.71
CA TYR A 165 -11.66 -17.63 -13.00
C TYR A 165 -12.56 -16.63 -12.27
N ARG A 166 -13.71 -17.08 -11.80
CA ARG A 166 -14.55 -16.33 -10.87
C ARG A 166 -13.74 -15.86 -9.64
N PRO A 167 -13.77 -14.57 -9.27
CA PRO A 167 -13.03 -14.03 -8.11
C PRO A 167 -13.27 -14.83 -6.82
N GLU A 168 -14.49 -15.33 -6.63
CA GLU A 168 -14.91 -16.14 -5.48
C GLU A 168 -14.15 -17.47 -5.41
N LEU A 169 -13.85 -18.07 -6.57
CA LEU A 169 -13.05 -19.29 -6.68
C LEU A 169 -11.56 -19.05 -6.45
N CYS A 170 -11.13 -17.79 -6.48
CA CYS A 170 -9.76 -17.37 -6.22
C CYS A 170 -9.55 -16.92 -4.75
N GLY A 171 -10.60 -16.99 -3.92
CA GLY A 171 -10.54 -16.60 -2.52
C GLY A 171 -10.67 -15.10 -2.27
N VAL A 172 -10.98 -14.32 -3.32
CA VAL A 172 -11.30 -12.89 -3.18
C VAL A 172 -12.71 -12.80 -2.58
N ARG A 173 -12.84 -12.09 -1.47
CA ARG A 173 -14.14 -11.84 -0.84
C ARG A 173 -14.86 -10.70 -1.55
N ASP A 174 -16.19 -10.66 -1.47
CA ASP A 174 -16.99 -9.60 -2.08
C ASP A 174 -16.64 -8.18 -1.56
N ASP A 175 -16.02 -8.08 -0.38
CA ASP A 175 -15.57 -6.83 0.25
C ASP A 175 -14.12 -6.43 -0.09
N GLU A 176 -13.39 -7.21 -0.89
CA GLU A 176 -11.98 -6.98 -1.29
C GLU A 176 -11.80 -6.74 -2.80
#